data_AF-A0A9P0W1C4-F1
#
_entry.id   AF-A0A9P0W1C4-F1
#
_cell.length_a   1.000
_cell.length_b   1.000
_cell.length_c   1.000
_cell.angle_alpha   90.00
_cell.angle_beta   90.00
_cell.angle_gamma   90.00
#
_symmetry.space_group_name_H-M   'P 1'
#
loop_
_entity.id
_entity.type
_entity.pdbx_description
1 polymer ?
#
loop_
_entity_poly.entity_id
_entity_poly.type
_entity_poly.pdbx_seq_one_letter_code
_entity_poly.pdbx_strand_id
1 'polypeptide(L)'
;MSNQEQNASPFLRNKNKTVFKTNSVKPKPKPKPTPVDDEFRKNLRQNGKLNWKKAPKEIKVRYYGMYAILFSIPILAISTYEMYRRLEGKSTKKVQEGEILEDKTVRKFDEVEKWEVEKKSLMYRLFGRDFFLDGFTSKTMKKEGKEQDIRGSESDVK
;
A
#
# COMPACT_ATOMS: atom_id res chain seq x y z
N MET A 1 -63.61 -76.27 -15.69
CA MET A 1 -64.28 -74.96 -15.51
C MET A 1 -63.36 -73.92 -16.14
N SER A 2 -63.39 -73.79 -17.46
CA SER A 2 -64.27 -72.92 -18.27
C SER A 2 -63.99 -71.43 -18.10
N ASN A 3 -63.64 -70.83 -19.24
CA ASN A 3 -63.66 -69.41 -19.62
C ASN A 3 -62.32 -68.69 -19.51
N GLN A 4 -61.80 -68.03 -20.55
CA GLN A 4 -62.16 -68.01 -21.97
C GLN A 4 -60.99 -67.33 -22.67
N GLU A 5 -60.60 -67.91 -23.79
CA GLU A 5 -59.64 -67.41 -24.74
C GLU A 5 -60.25 -66.30 -25.62
N GLN A 6 -59.39 -65.35 -25.99
CA GLN A 6 -59.21 -64.85 -27.37
C GLN A 6 -60.10 -63.73 -27.98
N ASN A 7 -59.36 -62.84 -28.66
CA ASN A 7 -59.63 -62.18 -29.97
C ASN A 7 -60.37 -60.83 -30.05
N ALA A 8 -59.55 -59.79 -30.19
CA ALA A 8 -59.46 -58.80 -31.28
C ALA A 8 -60.74 -58.19 -31.92
N SER A 9 -60.82 -56.84 -31.88
CA SER A 9 -60.95 -55.95 -33.07
C SER A 9 -60.83 -54.46 -32.70
N PRO A 10 -60.38 -53.57 -33.62
CA PRO A 10 -59.82 -52.26 -33.30
C PRO A 10 -60.86 -51.14 -33.32
N PHE A 11 -60.89 -50.30 -32.29
CA PHE A 11 -61.73 -49.10 -32.30
C PHE A 11 -60.96 -47.88 -32.81
N LEU A 12 -61.62 -47.17 -33.72
CA LEU A 12 -61.05 -46.22 -34.66
C LEU A 12 -60.56 -44.92 -34.01
N ARG A 13 -59.37 -44.55 -34.46
CA ARG A 13 -58.66 -43.27 -34.38
C ARG A 13 -59.58 -42.04 -34.58
N ASN A 14 -59.91 -41.32 -33.51
CA ASN A 14 -60.48 -39.97 -33.62
C ASN A 14 -59.38 -38.91 -33.46
N LYS A 15 -58.93 -38.36 -34.59
CA LYS A 15 -58.05 -37.18 -34.66
C LYS A 15 -58.93 -35.96 -34.82
N ASN A 16 -59.09 -35.16 -33.78
CA ASN A 16 -59.44 -33.74 -33.91
C ASN A 16 -58.88 -32.98 -32.69
N LYS A 17 -57.58 -32.71 -32.73
CA LYS A 17 -56.94 -31.76 -31.82
C LYS A 17 -56.96 -30.40 -32.48
N THR A 18 -57.99 -29.63 -32.16
CA THR A 18 -58.18 -28.24 -32.60
C THR A 18 -57.00 -27.39 -32.10
N VAL A 19 -56.12 -27.00 -33.01
CA VAL A 19 -54.99 -26.11 -32.73
C VAL A 19 -55.52 -24.68 -32.68
N PHE A 20 -55.71 -24.15 -31.47
CA PHE A 20 -55.92 -22.72 -31.26
C PHE A 20 -54.61 -21.99 -31.60
N LYS A 21 -54.53 -21.37 -32.79
CA LYS A 21 -53.52 -20.36 -33.13
C LYS A 21 -53.80 -19.11 -32.29
N THR A 22 -53.10 -18.97 -31.16
CA THR A 22 -52.96 -17.67 -30.51
C THR A 22 -51.89 -16.87 -31.26
N ASN A 23 -52.27 -15.69 -31.73
CA ASN A 23 -51.37 -14.75 -32.39
C ASN A 23 -50.26 -14.33 -31.41
N SER A 24 -49.06 -14.88 -31.59
CA SER A 24 -47.88 -14.50 -30.82
C SER A 24 -47.44 -13.09 -31.22
N VAL A 25 -47.84 -12.10 -30.43
CA VAL A 25 -47.25 -10.76 -30.43
C VAL A 25 -45.75 -10.93 -30.15
N LYS A 26 -44.89 -10.56 -31.12
CA LYS A 26 -43.44 -10.56 -30.94
C LYS A 26 -43.10 -9.73 -29.70
N PRO A 27 -42.44 -10.27 -28.66
CA PRO A 27 -42.01 -9.46 -27.53
C PRO A 27 -40.98 -8.43 -28.04
N LYS A 28 -41.20 -7.15 -27.72
CA LYS A 28 -40.22 -6.09 -27.99
C LYS A 28 -38.86 -6.51 -27.41
N PRO A 29 -37.75 -6.31 -28.12
CA PRO A 29 -36.43 -6.63 -27.62
C PRO A 29 -36.19 -5.88 -26.31
N LYS A 30 -35.86 -6.61 -25.24
CA LYS A 30 -35.47 -6.03 -23.95
C LYS A 30 -34.29 -5.07 -24.19
N PRO A 31 -34.33 -3.83 -23.66
CA PRO A 31 -33.21 -2.92 -23.80
C PRO A 31 -31.96 -3.56 -23.19
N LYS A 32 -30.88 -3.61 -23.96
CA LYS A 32 -29.57 -4.05 -23.45
C LYS A 32 -29.19 -3.14 -22.27
N PRO A 33 -28.66 -3.70 -21.16
CA PRO A 33 -28.22 -2.87 -20.04
C PRO A 33 -27.19 -1.86 -20.56
N THR A 34 -27.51 -0.57 -20.41
CA THR A 34 -26.61 0.52 -20.73
C THR A 34 -25.35 0.37 -19.88
N PRO A 35 -24.14 0.47 -20.47
CA PRO A 35 -22.91 0.39 -19.71
C PRO A 35 -22.89 1.50 -18.67
N VAL A 36 -22.57 1.16 -17.42
CA VAL A 36 -22.56 2.07 -16.25
C VAL A 36 -21.73 3.34 -16.51
N ASP A 37 -20.73 3.24 -17.39
CA ASP A 37 -19.88 4.34 -17.85
C ASP A 37 -20.66 5.48 -18.53
N ASP A 38 -21.75 5.17 -19.24
CA ASP A 38 -22.52 6.17 -20.00
C ASP A 38 -23.32 7.09 -19.09
N GLU A 39 -23.89 6.58 -17.99
CA GLU A 39 -24.61 7.40 -17.02
C GLU A 39 -23.66 8.36 -16.30
N PHE A 40 -22.49 7.88 -15.89
CA PHE A 40 -21.49 8.71 -15.23
C PHE A 40 -21.02 9.86 -16.13
N ARG A 41 -20.70 9.55 -17.40
CA ARG A 41 -20.27 10.55 -18.40
C ARG A 41 -21.40 11.49 -18.82
N LYS A 42 -22.64 11.01 -18.86
CA LYS A 42 -23.82 11.85 -19.17
C LYS A 42 -24.08 12.85 -18.04
N ASN A 43 -24.02 12.42 -16.78
CA ASN A 43 -24.13 13.33 -15.63
C ASN A 43 -23.01 14.37 -15.62
N LEU A 44 -21.77 14.00 -15.98
CA LEU A 44 -20.67 14.94 -16.09
C LEU A 44 -20.92 16.00 -17.17
N ARG A 45 -21.39 15.58 -18.35
CA ARG A 45 -21.70 16.48 -19.48
C ARG A 45 -22.88 17.42 -19.20
N GLN A 46 -23.89 16.95 -18.48
CA GLN A 46 -25.10 17.72 -18.23
C GLN A 46 -24.98 18.67 -17.04
N ASN A 47 -24.37 18.21 -15.94
CA ASN A 47 -24.36 18.95 -14.67
C ASN A 47 -23.02 19.62 -14.38
N GLY A 48 -21.97 19.35 -15.17
CA GLY A 48 -20.60 19.83 -14.93
C GLY A 48 -19.95 19.29 -13.65
N LYS A 49 -20.66 18.48 -12.86
CA LYS A 49 -20.24 17.96 -11.56
C LYS A 49 -20.06 16.45 -11.63
N LEU A 50 -18.92 15.95 -11.14
CA LEU A 50 -18.68 14.51 -10.99
C LEU A 50 -19.54 13.94 -9.87
N ASN A 51 -20.41 12.99 -10.20
CA ASN A 51 -21.09 12.18 -9.19
C ASN A 51 -20.28 10.91 -8.91
N TRP A 52 -19.39 10.99 -7.92
CA TRP A 52 -18.51 9.88 -7.52
C TRP A 52 -19.26 8.64 -7.05
N LYS A 53 -20.52 8.75 -6.60
CA LYS A 53 -21.32 7.58 -6.20
C LYS A 53 -21.62 6.68 -7.40
N LYS A 54 -21.86 7.27 -8.57
CA LYS A 54 -22.15 6.56 -9.84
C LYS A 54 -20.90 6.25 -10.67
N ALA A 55 -19.70 6.60 -10.19
CA ALA A 55 -18.49 6.38 -10.94
C ALA A 55 -18.14 4.87 -11.03
N PRO A 56 -17.72 4.38 -12.21
CA PRO A 56 -17.14 3.05 -12.39
C PRO A 56 -15.97 2.80 -11.43
N LYS A 57 -15.77 1.54 -11.03
CA LYS A 57 -14.73 1.17 -10.06
C LYS A 57 -13.34 1.50 -10.59
N GLU A 58 -13.11 1.31 -11.88
CA GLU A 58 -11.85 1.56 -12.58
C GLU A 58 -11.45 3.03 -12.50
N ILE A 59 -12.42 3.95 -12.65
CA ILE A 59 -12.17 5.40 -12.56
C ILE A 59 -11.81 5.79 -11.13
N LYS A 60 -12.51 5.23 -10.13
CA LYS A 60 -12.21 5.48 -8.71
C LYS A 60 -10.80 5.03 -8.35
N VAL A 61 -10.40 3.82 -8.75
CA VAL A 61 -9.08 3.27 -8.45
C VAL A 61 -7.98 4.14 -9.06
N ARG A 62 -8.12 4.54 -10.33
CA ARG A 62 -7.17 5.45 -10.99
C ARG A 62 -7.09 6.80 -10.28
N TYR A 63 -8.23 7.38 -9.92
CA TYR A 63 -8.27 8.64 -9.18
C TYR A 63 -7.54 8.55 -7.83
N TYR A 64 -7.83 7.52 -7.03
CA TYR A 64 -7.14 7.34 -5.74
C TYR A 64 -5.64 7.10 -5.91
N GLY A 65 -5.22 6.38 -6.95
CA GLY A 65 -3.81 6.21 -7.28
C GLY A 65 -3.12 7.54 -7.60
N MET A 66 -3.71 8.35 -8.49
CA MET A 66 -3.18 9.67 -8.84
C MET A 66 -3.18 10.61 -7.62
N TYR A 67 -4.25 10.59 -6.81
CA TYR A 67 -4.34 11.35 -5.58
C TYR A 67 -3.24 10.97 -4.59
N ALA A 68 -2.99 9.67 -4.39
CA ALA A 68 -1.92 9.20 -3.51
C ALA A 68 -0.54 9.64 -3.98
N ILE A 69 -0.27 9.59 -5.29
CA ILE A 69 0.98 10.08 -5.88
C ILE A 69 1.14 11.57 -5.57
N LEU A 70 0.14 12.39 -5.91
CA LEU A 70 0.20 13.84 -5.70
C LEU A 70 0.34 14.20 -4.21
N PHE A 71 -0.36 13.48 -3.33
CA PHE A 71 -0.26 13.67 -1.89
C PHE A 71 1.11 13.23 -1.33
N SER A 72 1.77 12.25 -1.95
CA SER A 72 3.10 11.81 -1.53
C SER A 72 4.22 12.79 -1.88
N ILE A 73 4.08 13.58 -2.95
CA ILE A 73 5.11 14.53 -3.40
C ILE A 73 5.57 15.49 -2.29
N PRO A 74 4.70 16.21 -1.55
CA PRO A 74 5.16 17.12 -0.51
C PRO A 74 5.89 16.39 0.63
N ILE A 75 5.44 15.19 1.01
CA ILE A 75 6.06 14.38 2.07
C ILE A 75 7.48 13.96 1.65
N LEU A 76 7.62 13.48 0.41
CA LEU A 76 8.91 13.09 -0.16
C LEU A 76 9.83 14.30 -0.35
N ALA A 77 9.32 15.44 -0.79
CA ALA A 77 10.11 16.65 -0.99
C ALA A 77 10.69 17.18 0.33
N ILE A 78 9.88 17.27 1.38
CA ILE A 78 10.32 17.76 2.70
C ILE A 78 11.36 16.80 3.30
N SER A 79 11.08 15.50 3.29
CA SER A 79 12.01 14.50 3.82
C SER A 79 13.33 14.44 3.04
N THR A 80 13.28 14.54 1.71
CA THR A 80 14.49 14.60 0.86
C THR A 80 15.28 15.87 1.12
N TYR A 81 14.62 17.02 1.27
CA TYR A 81 15.29 18.29 1.58
C TYR A 81 15.99 18.26 2.94
N GLU A 82 15.34 17.75 3.99
CA GLU A 82 16.00 17.57 5.28
C GLU A 82 17.17 16.59 5.19
N MET A 83 17.00 15.47 4.48
CA MET A 83 18.06 14.48 4.31
C MET A 83 19.26 15.08 3.58
N TYR A 84 19.02 15.85 2.52
CA TYR A 84 20.04 16.57 1.78
C TYR A 84 20.80 17.54 2.69
N ARG A 85 20.09 18.34 3.50
CA ARG A 85 20.72 19.22 4.49
C ARG A 85 21.56 18.46 5.52
N ARG A 86 21.16 17.25 5.91
CA ARG A 86 21.92 16.41 6.83
C ARG A 86 23.19 15.85 6.19
N LEU A 87 23.11 15.43 4.94
CA LEU A 87 24.27 14.96 4.17
C LEU A 87 25.30 16.08 3.91
N GLU A 88 24.84 17.32 3.72
CA GLU A 88 25.71 18.49 3.62
C GLU A 88 26.25 18.99 4.97
N GLY A 89 25.91 18.35 6.09
CA GLY A 89 26.34 18.78 7.42
C GLY A 89 25.68 20.07 7.92
N LYS A 90 24.59 20.53 7.30
CA LYS A 90 23.82 21.73 7.68
C LYS A 90 22.70 21.45 8.68
N SER A 91 22.52 20.19 9.09
CA SER A 91 21.51 19.71 10.02
C SER A 91 21.94 18.37 10.59
N THR A 92 21.71 18.13 11.88
CA THR A 92 22.05 16.87 12.53
C THR A 92 20.85 16.27 13.24
N LYS A 93 20.84 14.93 13.36
CA LYS A 93 19.82 14.26 14.16
C LYS A 93 20.10 14.54 15.64
N LYS A 94 19.06 14.94 16.37
CA LYS A 94 19.11 15.07 17.83
C LYS A 94 19.34 13.70 18.46
N VAL A 95 20.29 13.64 19.40
CA VAL A 95 20.60 12.45 20.19
C VAL A 95 19.51 12.23 21.24
N GLN A 96 19.20 10.98 21.54
CA GLN A 96 18.27 10.66 22.61
C GLN A 96 18.83 11.10 23.97
N GLU A 97 18.10 11.96 24.68
CA GLU A 97 18.57 12.56 25.94
C GLU A 97 18.18 11.75 27.18
N GLY A 98 17.22 10.84 27.06
CA GLY A 98 16.71 10.06 28.19
C GLY A 98 15.65 9.04 27.79
N GLU A 99 15.11 8.40 28.82
CA GLU A 99 14.04 7.43 28.73
C GLU A 99 12.86 7.87 29.61
N ILE A 100 11.65 7.56 29.16
CA ILE A 100 10.43 7.77 29.94
C ILE A 100 10.20 6.53 30.79
N LEU A 101 10.21 6.68 32.11
CA LEU A 101 9.92 5.60 33.05
C LEU A 101 8.42 5.34 33.13
N GLU A 102 8.06 4.21 33.75
CA GLU A 102 6.67 3.78 33.96
C GLU A 102 5.83 4.81 34.73
N ASP A 103 6.47 5.60 35.59
CA ASP A 103 5.88 6.69 36.35
C ASP A 103 5.75 8.00 35.56
N LYS A 104 6.03 7.98 34.25
CA LYS A 104 6.07 9.14 33.34
C LYS A 104 7.17 10.16 33.68
N THR A 105 8.12 9.81 34.55
CA THR A 105 9.29 10.65 34.78
C THR A 105 10.34 10.42 33.68
N VAL A 106 11.15 11.44 33.41
CA VAL A 106 12.24 11.34 32.43
C VAL A 106 13.53 11.07 33.17
N ARG A 107 14.09 9.87 33.03
CA ARG A 107 15.47 9.61 33.42
C ARG A 107 16.38 10.12 32.32
N LYS A 108 17.12 11.18 32.63
CA LYS A 108 18.15 11.71 31.75
C LYS A 108 19.31 10.73 31.69
N PHE A 109 19.82 10.51 30.49
CA PHE A 109 21.03 9.73 30.27
C PHE A 109 22.27 10.58 30.53
N ASP A 110 23.31 9.95 31.04
CA ASP A 110 24.65 10.55 31.09
C ASP A 110 25.26 10.63 29.69
N GLU A 111 26.27 11.48 29.49
CA GLU A 111 26.87 11.69 28.15
C GLU A 111 27.38 10.39 27.51
N VAL A 112 27.94 9.49 28.33
CA VAL A 112 28.43 8.18 27.86
C VAL A 112 27.26 7.28 27.45
N GLU A 113 26.20 7.23 28.28
CA GLU A 113 25.01 6.41 28.04
C GLU A 113 24.27 6.87 26.77
N LYS A 114 24.16 8.18 26.54
CA LYS A 114 23.61 8.76 25.29
C LYS A 114 24.32 8.20 24.06
N TRP A 115 25.64 8.13 24.09
CA TRP A 115 26.44 7.65 22.96
C TRP A 115 26.39 6.13 22.78
N GLU A 116 26.30 5.37 23.87
CA GLU A 116 26.11 3.92 23.77
C GLU A 116 24.76 3.56 23.15
N VAL A 117 23.70 4.24 23.56
CA VAL A 117 22.35 4.06 23.01
C VAL A 117 22.33 4.46 21.54
N GLU A 118 22.92 5.61 21.18
CA GLU A 118 22.95 6.05 19.78
C GLU A 118 23.78 5.10 18.90
N LYS A 119 24.94 4.62 19.37
CA LYS A 119 25.77 3.63 18.65
C LYS A 119 25.03 2.33 18.38
N LYS A 120 24.10 1.94 19.26
CA LYS A 120 23.23 0.75 19.10
C LYS A 120 22.07 0.99 18.12
N SER A 121 21.79 2.25 17.73
CA SER A 121 20.69 2.59 16.82
C SER A 121 20.95 2.14 15.37
N LEU A 122 19.90 1.70 14.68
CA LEU A 122 19.94 1.40 13.24
C LEU A 122 20.43 2.61 12.42
N MET A 123 20.05 3.83 12.82
CA MET A 123 20.44 5.05 12.11
C MET A 123 21.96 5.29 12.20
N TYR A 124 22.57 5.06 13.36
CA TYR A 124 24.03 5.15 13.51
C TYR A 124 24.75 4.10 12.67
N ARG A 125 24.20 2.89 12.56
CA ARG A 125 24.76 1.83 11.72
C ARG A 125 24.69 2.12 10.23
N LEU A 126 23.64 2.81 9.76
CA LEU A 126 23.42 3.11 8.34
C LEU A 126 24.13 4.39 7.89
N PHE A 127 24.10 5.44 8.71
CA PHE A 127 24.61 6.76 8.33
C PHE A 127 25.93 7.13 9.00
N GLY A 128 26.39 6.33 9.98
CA GLY A 128 27.64 6.56 10.67
C GLY A 128 27.61 7.77 11.60
N ARG A 129 28.81 8.18 12.02
CA ARG A 129 29.01 9.22 13.04
C ARG A 129 28.63 10.62 12.54
N ASP A 130 28.81 10.87 11.25
CA ASP A 130 28.66 12.19 10.63
C ASP A 130 27.20 12.67 10.59
N PHE A 131 26.24 11.76 10.75
CA PHE A 131 24.81 12.08 10.80
C PHE A 131 24.37 12.76 12.11
N PHE A 132 25.21 12.70 13.15
CA PHE A 132 24.89 13.08 14.53
C PHE A 132 25.79 14.18 15.10
N LEU A 133 26.94 14.43 14.49
CA LEU A 133 27.89 15.42 14.98
C LEU A 133 27.71 16.73 14.22
N ASP A 134 27.04 17.70 14.84
CA ASP A 134 27.13 19.09 14.38
C ASP A 134 28.50 19.63 14.81
N GLY A 135 29.01 20.64 14.12
CA GLY A 135 30.38 21.18 14.20
C GLY A 135 30.93 21.58 15.58
N PHE A 136 30.21 21.33 16.69
CA PHE A 136 30.63 21.54 18.06
C PHE A 136 31.02 20.26 18.83
N THR A 137 30.33 19.12 18.62
CA THR A 137 30.63 17.85 19.34
C THR A 137 31.62 16.95 18.61
N SER A 138 31.93 17.25 17.34
CA SER A 138 32.95 16.54 16.55
C SER A 138 34.37 16.67 17.12
N LYS A 139 34.65 17.71 17.92
CA LYS A 139 35.95 17.92 18.55
C LYS A 139 36.19 17.07 19.81
N THR A 140 35.16 16.48 20.42
CA THR A 140 35.31 15.70 21.67
C THR A 140 35.39 14.19 21.44
N MET A 141 34.94 13.69 20.28
CA MET A 141 35.12 12.28 19.92
C MET A 141 36.48 12.04 19.27
N LYS A 142 37.48 11.65 20.05
CA LYS A 142 38.70 11.05 19.51
C LYS A 142 38.34 9.85 18.63
N LYS A 143 39.03 9.72 17.50
CA LYS A 143 38.99 8.54 16.63
C LYS A 143 39.71 7.43 17.40
N GLU A 144 38.99 6.60 18.13
CA GLU A 144 39.58 5.38 18.67
C GLU A 144 39.92 4.46 17.49
N GLY A 145 41.22 4.21 17.27
CA GLY A 145 41.70 3.02 16.55
C GLY A 145 42.18 3.19 15.11
N LYS A 146 43.33 3.85 14.91
CA LYS A 146 44.37 3.37 13.96
C LYS A 146 45.69 3.31 14.74
N GLU A 147 45.77 2.42 15.72
CA GLU A 147 47.00 2.20 16.48
C GLU A 147 47.07 0.74 16.95
N GLN A 148 46.93 -0.18 16.00
CA GLN A 148 47.32 -1.58 16.15
C GLN A 148 47.78 -2.04 14.77
N ASP A 149 49.02 -1.68 14.38
CA ASP A 149 49.75 -2.33 13.29
C ASP A 149 51.21 -1.83 13.14
N ILE A 150 51.91 -1.43 14.21
CA ILE A 150 53.39 -1.32 14.18
C ILE A 150 53.99 -1.65 15.56
N ARG A 151 53.69 -2.83 16.09
CA ARG A 151 54.51 -3.48 17.14
C ARG A 151 54.65 -4.95 16.78
N GLY A 152 55.36 -5.18 15.69
CA GLY A 152 55.67 -6.48 15.15
C GLY A 152 57.02 -6.42 14.42
N SER A 153 58.06 -6.01 15.13
CA SER A 153 59.45 -6.27 14.75
C SER A 153 60.25 -6.48 16.04
N GLU A 154 60.00 -7.64 16.65
CA GLU A 154 61.01 -8.46 17.32
C GLU A 154 62.35 -8.34 16.58
N SER A 155 63.39 -7.82 17.23
CA SER A 155 64.44 -8.62 17.85
C SER A 155 65.23 -9.49 16.85
N ASP A 156 66.18 -8.86 16.17
CA ASP A 156 67.49 -9.47 15.85
C ASP A 156 68.42 -9.00 16.99
N VAL A 157 68.72 -9.78 18.04
CA VAL A 157 69.54 -11.00 18.13
C VAL A 157 70.93 -10.85 17.49
N LYS A 158 71.88 -10.48 18.37
CA LYS A 158 73.34 -10.66 18.35
C LYS A 158 74.18 -9.95 17.30
#